data_AF-A0A1C3NMT8-F1
#
_entry.id   AF-A0A1C3NMT8-F1
#
_cell.length_a   1.000
_cell.length_b   1.000
_cell.length_c   1.000
_cell.angle_alpha   90.00
_cell.angle_beta   90.00
_cell.angle_gamma   90.00
#
_symmetry.space_group_name_H-M   'P 1'
#
loop_
_entity.id
_entity.type
_entity.pdbx_description
1 polymer ?
#
loop_
_entity_poly.entity_id
_entity_poly.type
_entity_poly.pdbx_seq_one_letter_code
_entity_poly.pdbx_strand_id
1 'polypeptide(L)' 'MALDVARECRDLLGAAGITTEHVAIRHALNLESVITYEGTETVHQLVVGRALTGLNAF' A
#
# COMPACT_ATOMS: atom_id res chain seq x y z
N MET A 1 6.80 -0.09 -1.25
CA MET A 1 5.79 0.41 -0.29
C MET A 1 5.62 -0.57 0.86
N ALA A 2 5.04 -0.17 2.00
CA ALA A 2 4.76 -1.11 3.11
C ALA A 2 3.86 -2.29 2.67
N LEU A 3 2.89 -2.02 1.78
CA LEU A 3 2.01 -3.03 1.20
C LEU A 3 2.79 -4.09 0.38
N ASP A 4 3.81 -3.67 -0.38
CA ASP A 4 4.65 -4.61 -1.17
C ASP A 4 5.42 -5.55 -0.24
N VAL A 5 6.00 -5.01 0.84
CA VAL A 5 6.70 -5.82 1.85
C VAL A 5 5.75 -6.83 2.48
N ALA A 6 4.53 -6.42 2.83
CA ALA A 6 3.54 -7.34 3.40
C ALA A 6 3.13 -8.44 2.41
N ARG A 7 3.04 -8.13 1.12
CA ARG A 7 2.77 -9.11 0.05
C ARG A 7 3.94 -10.08 -0.11
N GLU A 8 5.18 -9.60 -0.14
CA GLU A 8 6.39 -10.45 -0.15
C GLU A 8 6.45 -11.37 1.07
N CYS A 9 6.19 -10.86 2.27
CA CYS A 9 6.12 -11.68 3.48
C CYS A 9 5.03 -12.76 3.39
N ARG A 10 3.87 -12.44 2.80
CA ARG A 10 2.81 -13.44 2.59
C ARG A 10 3.27 -14.52 1.62
N ASP A 11 3.97 -14.15 0.55
CA ASP A 11 4.45 -15.08 -0.46
C ASP A 11 5.52 -16.03 0.07
N LEU A 12 6.42 -15.54 0.95
CA LEU A 12 7.42 -16.38 1.64
C LEU A 12 6.80 -17.51 2.48
N LEU A 13 5.56 -17.34 2.95
CA LEU A 13 4.84 -18.35 3.74
C LEU A 13 4.08 -19.37 2.89
N GLY A 14 3.98 -19.17 1.57
CA GLY A 14 3.23 -20.04 0.67
C GLY A 14 1.79 -20.28 1.13
N ALA A 15 1.36 -21.55 1.19
CA ALA A 15 0.01 -21.92 1.64
C ALA A 15 -0.26 -21.57 3.12
N ALA A 16 0.76 -21.55 3.98
CA ALA A 16 0.58 -21.09 5.35
C ALA A 16 0.27 -19.58 5.39
N GLY A 17 0.72 -18.83 4.39
CA GLY A 17 0.50 -17.40 4.28
C GLY A 17 -0.95 -16.99 4.04
N ILE A 18 -1.85 -17.90 3.66
CA ILE A 18 -3.28 -17.60 3.47
C ILE A 18 -4.13 -17.83 4.73
N THR A 19 -3.55 -18.39 5.79
CA THR A 19 -4.26 -18.67 7.04
C THR A 19 -4.22 -17.44 7.97
N THR A 20 -5.07 -17.45 9.00
CA THR A 20 -5.04 -16.43 10.07
C THR A 20 -3.99 -16.69 11.14
N GLU A 21 -3.24 -17.79 11.05
CA GLU A 21 -2.18 -18.17 11.99
C GLU A 21 -0.93 -17.30 11.82
N HIS A 22 -0.71 -16.78 10.61
CA HIS A 22 0.38 -15.88 10.29
C HIS A 22 -0.13 -14.48 9.94
N VAL A 23 0.50 -13.46 10.52
CA VAL A 23 0.00 -12.08 10.46
C VAL A 23 0.23 -11.38 9.12
N ALA A 24 1.04 -11.94 8.22
CA ALA A 24 1.44 -11.30 6.97
C ALA A 24 0.23 -10.94 6.10
N ILE A 25 -0.72 -11.87 5.91
CA ILE A 25 -1.92 -11.61 5.12
C ILE A 25 -2.84 -10.58 5.77
N ARG A 26 -2.98 -10.61 7.10
CA ARG A 26 -3.73 -9.58 7.83
C ARG A 26 -3.11 -8.19 7.64
N HIS A 27 -1.79 -8.08 7.70
CA HIS A 27 -1.11 -6.81 7.47
C HIS A 27 -1.24 -6.34 6.02
N ALA A 28 -1.14 -7.23 5.04
CA ALA A 28 -1.39 -6.88 3.64
C ALA A 28 -2.80 -6.30 3.46
N LEU A 29 -3.84 -6.97 3.99
CA LEU A 29 -5.23 -6.49 3.91
C LEU A 29 -5.44 -5.15 4.62
N ASN A 30 -4.85 -4.97 5.80
CA ASN A 30 -4.92 -3.68 6.50
C ASN A 30 -4.26 -2.57 5.67
N LEU A 31 -3.12 -2.87 5.01
CA LEU A 31 -2.38 -1.91 4.21
C LEU A 31 -3.07 -1.55 2.88
N GLU A 32 -3.94 -2.40 2.34
CA GLU A 32 -4.83 -2.05 1.22
C GLU A 32 -5.83 -0.94 1.59
N SER A 33 -6.27 -0.91 2.85
CA SER A 33 -7.08 0.20 3.35
C SER A 33 -6.21 1.45 3.53
N VAL A 34 -5.01 1.29 4.11
CA VAL A 34 -4.09 2.42 4.38
C VAL A 34 -3.69 3.16 3.10
N ILE A 35 -3.41 2.45 2.01
CA ILE A 35 -2.99 3.06 0.74
C ILE A 35 -4.11 3.85 0.05
N THR A 36 -5.37 3.70 0.48
CA THR A 36 -6.53 4.34 -0.19
C THR A 36 -7.17 5.47 0.62
N TYR A 37 -7.26 5.35 1.95
CA TYR A 37 -8.23 6.15 2.70
C TYR A 37 -7.84 7.63 2.97
N GLU A 38 -6.56 7.96 3.14
CA GLU A 38 -6.08 9.34 3.38
C GLU A 38 -5.52 10.01 2.13
N GLY A 39 -6.06 9.65 0.97
CA GLY A 39 -5.51 10.03 -0.33
C GLY A 39 -4.64 8.93 -0.91
N THR A 40 -4.95 8.56 -2.14
CA THR A 40 -4.20 7.53 -2.86
C THR A 40 -2.77 8.01 -3.15
N GLU A 41 -1.87 7.07 -3.41
CA GLU A 41 -0.52 7.38 -3.86
C GLU A 41 -0.53 8.35 -5.06
N THR A 42 -1.41 8.12 -6.04
CA THR A 42 -1.56 8.99 -7.22
C THR A 42 -1.98 10.40 -6.84
N VAL A 43 -2.97 10.56 -5.94
CA VAL A 43 -3.41 11.87 -5.46
C VAL A 43 -2.25 12.61 -4.79
N HIS A 44 -1.48 11.93 -3.92
CA HIS A 44 -0.31 12.52 -3.27
C HIS A 44 0.79 12.92 -4.27
N GLN A 45 1.04 12.09 -5.29
CA GLN A 45 1.99 12.42 -6.36
C GLN A 45 1.56 13.69 -7.11
N LEU A 46 0.26 13.89 -7.36
CA LEU A 46 -0.26 15.11 -7.98
C LEU A 46 -0.13 16.35 -7.07
N VAL A 47 -0.37 16.20 -5.76
CA VAL A 47 -0.13 17.28 -4.78
C VAL A 47 1.34 17.72 -4.82
N VAL A 48 2.26 16.76 -4.72
CA VAL A 48 3.70 17.04 -4.76
C VAL A 48 4.11 17.62 -6.10
N GLY A 49 3.60 17.09 -7.22
CA GLY A 49 3.86 17.59 -8.56
C GLY A 49 3.44 19.05 -8.73
N ARG A 50 2.26 19.43 -8.22
CA ARG A 50 1.81 20.82 -8.21
C ARG A 50 2.71 21.72 -7.36
N ALA A 51 3.13 21.26 -6.18
CA ALA A 51 4.03 22.02 -5.32
C ALA A 51 5.41 22.28 -5.94
N LEU A 52 5.92 21.31 -6.72
CA LEU A 52 7.22 21.43 -7.39
C LEU A 52 7.17 22.24 -8.69
N THR A 53 6.11 22.08 -9.48
CA THR A 53 6.03 22.65 -10.84
C THR A 53 5.19 23.92 -10.95
N GLY A 54 4.32 24.18 -9.96
CA GLY A 54 3.30 25.22 -10.03
C GLY A 54 2.13 24.90 -10.97
N LEU A 55 2.17 23.77 -11.67
CA LEU A 55 1.13 23.35 -12.62
C LEU A 55 0.15 22.38 -11.96
N ASN A 56 -1.14 22.60 -12.15
CA ASN A 56 -2.17 21.71 -11.65
C ASN A 56 -2.43 20.57 -12.64
N ALA A 57 -2.31 19.32 -12.18
CA ALA A 57 -2.52 18.11 -12.99
C ALA A 57 -3.57 17.15 -12.39
N PHE A 58 -4.40 17.66 -11.47
CA PHE A 58 -5.60 16.98 -10.97
C PHE A 58 -6.69 16.87 -12.04
#